data_AF-G4HJ15-F1
#
_entry.id   AF-G4HJ15-F1
#
_cell.length_a   1.000
_cell.length_b   1.000
_cell.length_c   1.000
_cell.angle_alpha   90.00
_cell.angle_beta   90.00
_cell.angle_gamma   90.00
#
_symmetry.space_group_name_H-M   'P 1'
#
loop_
_entity.id
_entity.type
_entity.pdbx_description
1 polymer ?
#
loop_
_entity_poly.entity_id
_entity_poly.type
_entity_poly.pdbx_seq_one_letter_code
_entity_poly.pdbx_strand_id
1 'polypeptide(L)'
;MEKRRFLLTFGRNLDHSNIDYLVQSRLFKYRGRIQEDYFNPVLKRGAELILNYQIIDTNFNRVSMKYYLEDFHLTEAQKNGFMLSLQKLKGTHVWCDPKVQGHAFCEVNGIKYSFHVYRSLQGQEFRFPEYYNDSTTDATIQSQLHKLPEEEQYLQFPADMNPEVKDEITIKWIKRLIEMK
;
A
#
# COMPACT_ATOMS: atom_id res chain seq x y z
N MET A 1 -7.77 17.80 7.44
CA MET A 1 -7.52 16.50 6.78
C MET A 1 -8.19 16.32 5.42
N GLU A 2 -9.29 17.01 5.11
CA GLU A 2 -9.99 16.95 3.80
C GLU A 2 -9.11 17.24 2.58
N LYS A 3 -7.96 17.90 2.78
CA LYS A 3 -7.01 18.27 1.74
C LYS A 3 -5.95 17.19 1.46
N ARG A 4 -5.86 16.13 2.27
CA ARG A 4 -4.89 15.04 2.06
C ARG A 4 -5.52 13.95 1.18
N ARG A 5 -4.73 13.43 0.25
CA ARG A 5 -5.04 12.28 -0.60
C ARG A 5 -3.94 11.27 -0.40
N PHE A 6 -4.33 10.01 -0.32
CA PHE A 6 -3.38 8.92 -0.25
C PHE A 6 -3.60 8.01 -1.45
N LEU A 7 -2.55 7.77 -2.21
CA LEU A 7 -2.55 6.86 -3.35
C LEU A 7 -1.73 5.64 -2.97
N LEU A 8 -2.32 4.47 -3.18
CA LEU A 8 -1.68 3.19 -3.02
C LEU A 8 -1.52 2.54 -4.39
N THR A 9 -0.32 2.06 -4.69
CA THR A 9 -0.05 1.19 -5.85
C THR A 9 0.45 -0.15 -5.37
N PHE A 10 -0.17 -1.23 -5.84
CA PHE A 10 0.22 -2.56 -5.40
C PHE A 10 0.08 -3.61 -6.50
N GLY A 11 0.79 -4.73 -6.33
CA GLY A 11 0.80 -5.87 -7.25
C GLY A 11 2.13 -6.58 -7.22
N ARG A 12 2.34 -7.53 -8.13
CA ARG A 12 3.61 -8.28 -8.22
C ARG A 12 4.47 -7.81 -9.38
N ASN A 13 5.78 -7.70 -9.19
CA ASN A 13 6.73 -7.34 -10.25
C ASN A 13 6.38 -5.99 -10.89
N LEU A 14 6.12 -4.98 -10.07
CA LEU A 14 5.81 -3.64 -10.53
C LEU A 14 7.00 -3.05 -11.30
N ASP A 15 6.71 -2.16 -12.25
CA ASP A 15 7.72 -1.46 -13.03
C ASP A 15 8.25 -0.25 -12.23
N HIS A 16 9.06 -0.53 -11.21
CA HIS A 16 9.59 0.48 -10.30
C HIS A 16 10.36 1.58 -11.03
N SER A 17 11.10 1.25 -12.09
CA SER A 17 11.85 2.24 -12.86
C SER A 17 10.94 3.27 -13.53
N ASN A 18 9.86 2.83 -14.18
CA ASN A 18 8.91 3.76 -14.79
C ASN A 18 8.05 4.47 -13.75
N ILE A 19 7.67 3.81 -12.64
CA ILE A 19 6.94 4.47 -11.55
C ILE A 19 7.80 5.58 -10.95
N ASP A 20 9.08 5.30 -10.63
CA ASP A 20 10.02 6.29 -10.11
C ASP A 20 10.17 7.46 -11.09
N TYR A 21 10.34 7.17 -12.39
CA TYR A 21 10.41 8.20 -13.43
C TYR A 21 9.16 9.10 -13.44
N LEU A 22 7.96 8.52 -13.33
CA LEU A 22 6.72 9.30 -13.25
C LEU A 22 6.68 10.18 -12.01
N VAL A 23 7.07 9.65 -10.84
CA VAL A 23 7.10 10.42 -9.60
C VAL A 23 8.10 11.59 -9.70
N GLN A 24 9.31 11.34 -10.20
CA GLN A 24 10.32 12.37 -10.41
C GLN A 24 9.87 13.44 -11.40
N SER A 25 9.34 13.04 -12.55
CA SER A 25 8.97 13.98 -13.63
C SER A 25 7.67 14.76 -13.35
N ARG A 26 6.72 14.18 -12.60
CA ARG A 26 5.38 14.76 -12.39
C ARG A 26 5.18 15.35 -11.00
N LEU A 27 5.77 14.77 -9.96
CA LEU A 27 5.48 15.12 -8.56
C LEU A 27 6.61 15.87 -7.86
N PHE A 28 7.88 15.54 -8.12
CA PHE A 28 9.02 16.06 -7.33
C PHE A 28 9.16 17.59 -7.35
N LYS A 29 8.77 18.25 -8.43
CA LYS A 29 8.72 19.73 -8.49
C LYS A 29 7.74 20.36 -7.48
N TYR A 30 6.81 19.58 -6.94
CA TYR A 30 5.77 20.01 -6.01
C TYR A 30 5.98 19.49 -4.58
N ARG A 31 7.16 18.92 -4.30
CA ARG A 31 7.45 18.32 -3.00
C ARG A 31 7.46 19.35 -1.86
N GLY A 32 6.84 18.97 -0.76
CA GLY A 32 6.92 19.55 0.57
C GLY A 32 8.16 19.07 1.32
N ARG A 33 8.23 19.39 2.61
CA ARG A 33 9.12 18.65 3.50
C ARG A 33 8.46 17.32 3.89
N ILE A 34 9.26 16.39 4.38
CA ILE A 34 8.77 15.09 4.85
C ILE A 34 7.88 15.32 6.07
N GLN A 35 6.61 14.91 5.98
CA GLN A 35 5.63 14.85 7.06
C GLN A 35 5.39 16.13 7.90
N GLU A 36 5.93 17.29 7.50
CA GLU A 36 5.76 18.57 8.21
C GLU A 36 4.26 18.96 8.32
N ASP A 37 3.49 18.60 7.30
CA ASP A 37 2.08 18.93 7.14
C ASP A 37 1.15 17.77 7.51
N TYR A 38 1.64 16.69 8.14
CA TYR A 38 0.86 15.46 8.37
C TYR A 38 -0.34 15.70 9.28
N PHE A 39 -0.09 16.25 10.47
CA PHE A 39 -1.13 16.54 11.46
C PHE A 39 -1.86 17.86 11.18
N ASN A 40 -1.14 18.86 10.65
CA ASN A 40 -1.67 20.17 10.33
C ASN A 40 -1.35 20.55 8.87
N PRO A 41 -2.16 20.09 7.90
CA PRO A 41 -1.84 20.27 6.50
C PRO A 41 -1.95 21.74 6.06
N VAL A 42 -0.80 22.38 5.79
CA VAL A 42 -0.73 23.69 5.17
C VAL A 42 -0.42 23.54 3.68
N LEU A 43 -1.32 24.05 2.84
CA LEU A 43 -1.10 23.99 1.39
C LEU A 43 -0.10 25.06 0.97
N LYS A 44 0.91 24.66 0.18
CA LYS A 44 1.73 25.62 -0.57
C LYS A 44 0.87 26.41 -1.55
N ARG A 45 1.28 27.64 -1.85
CA ARG A 45 0.56 28.55 -2.75
C ARG A 45 0.26 27.86 -4.09
N GLY A 46 -1.01 27.89 -4.49
CA GLY A 46 -1.48 27.31 -5.75
C GLY A 46 -1.77 25.81 -5.69
N ALA A 47 -1.56 25.15 -4.56
CA ALA A 47 -2.01 23.77 -4.35
C ALA A 47 -3.44 23.73 -3.81
N GLU A 48 -4.14 22.64 -4.16
CA GLU A 48 -5.50 22.33 -3.72
C GLU A 48 -5.50 21.14 -2.74
N LEU A 49 -4.49 20.28 -2.83
CA LEU A 49 -4.35 19.06 -2.03
C LEU A 49 -2.89 18.72 -1.70
N ILE A 50 -2.72 17.81 -0.74
CA ILE A 50 -1.46 17.13 -0.42
C ILE A 50 -1.62 15.66 -0.78
N LEU A 51 -0.73 15.13 -1.61
CA LEU A 51 -0.67 13.73 -2.00
C LEU A 51 0.44 13.00 -1.24
N ASN A 52 0.11 11.89 -0.59
CA ASN A 52 1.06 10.85 -0.22
C ASN A 52 0.93 9.66 -1.17
N TYR A 53 2.05 9.01 -1.44
CA TYR A 53 2.11 7.90 -2.38
C TYR A 53 2.91 6.73 -1.83
N GLN A 54 2.29 5.55 -1.83
CA GLN A 54 2.89 4.29 -1.38
C GLN A 54 2.87 3.26 -2.51
N ILE A 55 3.96 2.51 -2.63
CA ILE A 55 4.06 1.32 -3.47
C ILE A 55 4.24 0.08 -2.58
N ILE A 56 3.48 -0.98 -2.88
CA ILE A 56 3.62 -2.31 -2.28
C ILE A 56 3.80 -3.34 -3.38
N ASP A 57 5.03 -3.82 -3.56
CA ASP A 57 5.30 -4.96 -4.44
C ASP A 57 5.24 -6.25 -3.64
N THR A 58 4.40 -7.19 -4.05
CA THR A 58 4.31 -8.52 -3.41
C THR A 58 5.50 -9.43 -3.76
N ASN A 59 6.34 -9.04 -4.74
CA ASN A 59 7.61 -9.70 -4.97
C ASN A 59 8.69 -9.20 -3.99
N PHE A 60 8.90 -9.98 -2.93
CA PHE A 60 9.92 -9.72 -1.90
C PHE A 60 11.35 -9.55 -2.46
N ASN A 61 11.70 -10.21 -3.55
CA ASN A 61 13.06 -10.14 -4.11
C ASN A 61 13.32 -8.83 -4.88
N ARG A 62 12.29 -7.98 -5.08
CA ARG A 62 12.46 -6.65 -5.64
C ARG A 62 12.57 -5.63 -4.52
N VAL A 63 13.65 -4.85 -4.56
CA VAL A 63 13.91 -3.79 -3.58
C VAL A 63 12.72 -2.83 -3.52
N SER A 64 12.22 -2.69 -2.30
CA SER A 64 11.43 -1.59 -1.73
C SER A 64 9.92 -1.60 -1.92
N MET A 65 9.23 -1.91 -0.82
CA MET A 65 8.13 -1.04 -0.38
C MET A 65 8.65 0.40 -0.35
N LYS A 66 8.39 1.17 -1.39
CA LYS A 66 8.72 2.60 -1.45
C LYS A 66 7.56 3.37 -0.85
N TYR A 67 7.77 3.86 0.36
CA TYR A 67 7.00 4.97 0.87
C TYR A 67 7.64 6.26 0.36
N TYR A 68 6.94 7.00 -0.50
CA TYR A 68 7.34 8.39 -0.77
C TYR A 68 6.93 9.23 0.43
N LEU A 69 7.90 9.48 1.32
CA LEU A 69 7.69 10.18 2.59
C LEU A 69 7.42 11.67 2.38
N GLU A 70 7.59 12.16 1.15
CA GLU A 70 7.30 13.51 0.74
C GLU A 70 5.80 13.80 0.67
N ASP A 71 5.42 14.98 1.14
CA ASP A 71 4.11 15.56 0.93
C ASP A 71 4.09 16.31 -0.41
N PHE A 72 3.39 15.80 -1.44
CA PHE A 72 3.33 16.49 -2.74
C PHE A 72 2.14 17.46 -2.77
N HIS A 73 2.39 18.76 -2.91
CA HIS A 73 1.33 19.78 -2.92
C HIS A 73 0.85 20.04 -4.34
N LEU A 74 -0.32 19.53 -4.69
CA LEU A 74 -0.78 19.45 -6.08
C LEU A 74 -2.07 20.23 -6.31
N THR A 75 -2.32 20.57 -7.57
CA THR A 75 -3.68 20.85 -8.06
C THR A 75 -4.41 19.55 -8.40
N GLU A 76 -5.74 19.58 -8.50
CA GLU A 76 -6.56 18.45 -8.95
C GLU A 76 -6.16 18.00 -10.36
N ALA A 77 -5.83 18.95 -11.25
CA ALA A 77 -5.35 18.65 -12.61
C ALA A 77 -4.02 17.88 -12.60
N GLN A 78 -3.07 18.26 -11.73
CA GLN A 78 -1.79 17.56 -11.59
C GLN A 78 -1.98 16.15 -11.02
N LYS A 79 -2.84 16.01 -10.00
CA LYS A 79 -3.21 14.69 -9.43
C LYS A 79 -3.81 13.78 -10.49
N ASN A 80 -4.78 14.26 -11.27
CA ASN A 80 -5.45 13.48 -12.31
C ASN A 80 -4.48 13.12 -13.45
N GLY A 81 -3.62 14.06 -13.88
CA GLY A 81 -2.61 13.80 -14.90
C GLY A 81 -1.56 12.76 -14.47
N PHE A 82 -1.17 12.76 -13.19
CA PHE A 82 -0.31 11.73 -12.63
C PHE A 82 -1.02 10.36 -12.64
N MET A 83 -2.26 10.28 -12.14
CA MET A 83 -3.05 9.05 -12.12
C MET A 83 -3.24 8.45 -13.52
N LEU A 84 -3.55 9.28 -14.53
CA LEU A 84 -3.69 8.84 -15.92
C LEU A 84 -2.39 8.28 -16.51
N SER A 85 -1.24 8.79 -16.08
CA SER A 85 0.06 8.26 -16.51
C SER A 85 0.36 6.95 -15.80
N LEU A 86 0.04 6.88 -14.51
CA LEU A 86 0.28 5.72 -13.65
C LEU A 86 -0.57 4.51 -14.08
N GLN A 87 -1.85 4.72 -14.43
CA GLN A 87 -2.78 3.68 -14.90
C GLN A 87 -2.32 2.92 -16.15
N LYS A 88 -1.29 3.41 -16.86
CA LYS A 88 -0.69 2.73 -18.01
C LYS A 88 0.37 1.70 -17.60
N LEU A 89 0.83 1.76 -16.35
CA LEU A 89 1.83 0.84 -15.80
C LEU A 89 1.16 -0.37 -15.16
N LYS A 90 1.92 -1.46 -15.01
CA LYS A 90 1.43 -2.66 -14.31
C LYS A 90 1.14 -2.31 -12.84
N GLY A 91 0.02 -2.83 -12.34
CA GLY A 91 -0.36 -2.77 -10.94
C GLY A 91 -1.79 -2.30 -10.74
N THR A 92 -2.23 -2.33 -9.49
CA THR A 92 -3.50 -1.80 -9.05
C THR A 92 -3.26 -0.48 -8.33
N HIS A 93 -3.96 0.57 -8.76
CA HIS A 93 -3.77 1.94 -8.26
C HIS A 93 -5.07 2.42 -7.62
N VAL A 94 -5.05 2.69 -6.31
CA VAL A 94 -6.27 2.95 -5.53
C VAL A 94 -6.11 4.17 -4.66
N TRP A 95 -7.13 5.02 -4.68
CA TRP A 95 -7.26 6.11 -3.72
C TRP A 95 -7.72 5.58 -2.38
N CYS A 96 -6.97 5.89 -1.34
CA CYS A 96 -7.19 5.40 0.01
C CYS A 96 -7.49 6.54 0.98
N ASP A 97 -8.16 6.19 2.09
CA ASP A 97 -8.35 7.09 3.21
C ASP A 97 -6.99 7.29 3.91
N PRO A 98 -6.44 8.52 3.91
CA PRO A 98 -5.17 8.79 4.57
C PRO A 98 -5.18 8.53 6.08
N LYS A 99 -6.37 8.43 6.73
CA LYS A 99 -6.51 8.09 8.16
C LYS A 99 -6.33 6.62 8.46
N VAL A 100 -6.50 5.76 7.46
CA VAL A 100 -6.55 4.31 7.65
C VAL A 100 -5.31 3.69 7.01
N GLN A 101 -4.18 3.92 7.69
CA GLN A 101 -2.89 3.28 7.48
C GLN A 101 -2.51 2.65 8.81
N GLY A 102 -2.57 1.32 8.90
CA GLY A 102 -2.41 0.62 10.17
C GLY A 102 -1.74 -0.73 10.03
N HIS A 103 -1.72 -1.46 11.13
CA HIS A 103 -1.19 -2.82 11.19
C HIS A 103 -2.26 -3.76 11.75
N ALA A 104 -2.34 -4.96 11.18
CA ALA A 104 -3.08 -6.09 11.72
C ALA A 104 -2.10 -7.18 12.11
N PHE A 105 -2.47 -7.97 13.11
CA PHE A 105 -1.65 -9.08 13.59
C PHE A 105 -2.52 -10.32 13.74
N CYS A 106 -2.00 -11.47 13.33
CA CYS A 106 -2.63 -12.76 13.54
C CYS A 106 -1.58 -13.77 14.01
N GLU A 107 -1.99 -14.71 14.85
CA GLU A 107 -1.10 -15.78 15.33
C GLU A 107 -1.56 -17.13 14.76
N VAL A 108 -0.63 -17.88 14.18
CA VAL A 108 -0.87 -19.24 13.67
C VAL A 108 0.26 -20.15 14.16
N ASN A 109 -0.10 -21.21 14.88
CA ASN A 109 0.86 -22.17 15.44
C ASN A 109 1.96 -21.52 16.31
N GLY A 110 1.61 -20.49 17.09
CA GLY A 110 2.56 -19.76 17.94
C GLY A 110 3.45 -18.75 17.19
N ILE A 111 3.23 -18.56 15.89
CA ILE A 111 3.97 -17.60 15.05
C ILE A 111 3.07 -16.40 14.75
N LYS A 112 3.56 -15.19 15.05
CA LYS A 112 2.83 -13.93 14.85
C LYS A 112 3.14 -13.32 13.49
N TYR A 113 2.13 -13.21 12.65
CA TYR A 113 2.20 -12.59 11.32
C TYR A 113 1.68 -11.15 11.41
N SER A 114 2.40 -10.21 10.79
CA SER A 114 2.01 -8.80 10.68
C SER A 114 1.57 -8.43 9.27
N PHE A 115 0.63 -7.49 9.16
CA PHE A 115 0.12 -7.00 7.88
C PHE A 115 -0.04 -5.49 7.89
N HIS A 116 0.38 -4.82 6.82
CA HIS A 116 -0.02 -3.46 6.54
C HIS A 116 -1.48 -3.41 6.10
N VAL A 117 -2.24 -2.50 6.68
CA VAL A 117 -3.67 -2.33 6.43
C VAL A 117 -3.92 -0.97 5.79
N TYR A 118 -4.63 -0.98 4.66
CA TYR A 118 -5.07 0.22 3.95
C TYR A 118 -6.55 0.13 3.63
N ARG A 119 -7.24 1.27 3.63
CA ARG A 119 -8.65 1.34 3.22
C ARG A 119 -8.82 2.25 2.01
N SER A 120 -9.39 1.72 0.93
CA SER A 120 -9.82 2.52 -0.22
C SER A 120 -10.95 3.48 0.16
N LEU A 121 -11.11 4.55 -0.62
CA LEU A 121 -12.25 5.45 -0.51
C LEU A 121 -13.59 4.76 -0.86
N GLN A 122 -13.55 3.62 -1.56
CA GLN A 122 -14.72 2.82 -1.91
C GLN A 122 -15.14 1.85 -0.80
N GLY A 123 -14.49 1.88 0.37
CA GLY A 123 -14.86 1.00 1.49
C GLY A 123 -14.29 -0.42 1.37
N GLN A 124 -13.21 -0.58 0.60
CA GLN A 124 -12.42 -1.82 0.56
C GLN A 124 -11.21 -1.71 1.48
N GLU A 125 -11.00 -2.66 2.38
CA GLU A 125 -9.77 -2.86 3.14
C GLU A 125 -8.84 -3.83 2.40
N PHE A 126 -7.55 -3.53 2.38
CA PHE A 126 -6.48 -4.37 1.87
C PHE A 126 -5.52 -4.71 3.01
N ARG A 127 -5.11 -5.98 3.13
CA ARG A 127 -4.03 -6.40 4.02
C ARG A 127 -2.89 -7.00 3.21
N PHE A 128 -1.70 -6.45 3.38
CA PHE A 128 -0.47 -6.92 2.75
C PHE A 128 0.46 -7.48 3.82
N PRO A 129 1.05 -8.67 3.65
CA PRO A 129 2.05 -9.15 4.58
C PRO A 129 3.15 -8.11 4.78
N GLU A 130 3.42 -7.79 6.03
CA GLU A 130 4.53 -6.94 6.43
C GLU A 130 5.74 -7.83 6.70
N TYR A 131 6.88 -7.45 6.12
CA TYR A 131 8.12 -8.21 6.18
C TYR A 131 9.10 -7.56 7.16
N TYR A 132 10.14 -8.30 7.57
CA TYR A 132 11.24 -7.86 8.44
C TYR A 132 10.90 -7.74 9.94
N ASN A 133 9.80 -8.35 10.38
CA ASN A 133 9.44 -8.42 11.80
C ASN A 133 9.90 -9.73 12.46
N ASP A 134 9.87 -10.87 11.76
CA ASP A 134 10.30 -12.18 12.25
C ASP A 134 10.80 -13.05 11.09
N SER A 135 12.05 -13.54 11.18
CA SER A 135 12.72 -14.30 10.12
C SER A 135 12.01 -15.59 9.71
N THR A 136 11.22 -16.18 10.61
CA THR A 136 10.45 -17.40 10.36
C THR A 136 9.19 -17.10 9.53
N THR A 137 8.51 -15.99 9.86
CA THR A 137 7.35 -15.53 9.08
C THR A 137 7.75 -15.14 7.67
N ASP A 138 8.85 -14.39 7.57
CA ASP A 138 9.39 -13.89 6.31
C ASP A 138 9.76 -15.04 5.38
N ALA A 139 10.44 -16.08 5.89
CA ALA A 139 10.82 -17.25 5.09
C ALA A 139 9.61 -18.00 4.52
N THR A 140 8.55 -18.16 5.31
CA THR A 140 7.33 -18.84 4.85
C THR A 140 6.63 -18.02 3.77
N ILE A 141 6.38 -16.73 4.02
CA ILE A 141 5.69 -15.88 3.06
C ILE A 141 6.52 -15.73 1.78
N GLN A 142 7.83 -15.46 1.90
CA GLN A 142 8.73 -15.31 0.75
C GLN A 142 8.75 -16.56 -0.15
N SER A 143 8.79 -17.76 0.45
CA SER A 143 8.87 -19.01 -0.31
C SER A 143 7.54 -19.45 -0.93
N GLN A 144 6.39 -19.01 -0.41
CA GLN A 144 5.08 -19.52 -0.82
C GLN A 144 4.20 -18.48 -1.53
N LEU A 145 4.27 -17.21 -1.15
CA LEU A 145 3.35 -16.18 -1.64
C LEU A 145 3.36 -16.05 -3.17
N HIS A 146 4.56 -16.09 -3.76
CA HIS A 146 4.73 -15.95 -5.20
C HIS A 146 4.14 -17.10 -6.03
N LYS A 147 3.77 -18.22 -5.38
CA LYS A 147 3.10 -19.37 -6.01
C LYS A 147 1.59 -19.15 -6.14
N LEU A 148 1.00 -18.23 -5.36
CA LEU A 148 -0.41 -17.86 -5.50
C LEU A 148 -0.63 -16.98 -6.75
N PRO A 149 -1.84 -17.01 -7.35
CA PRO A 149 -2.28 -15.98 -8.29
C PRO A 149 -2.08 -14.57 -7.73
N GLU A 150 -1.78 -13.56 -8.56
CA GLU A 150 -1.41 -12.21 -8.10
C GLU A 150 -2.50 -11.57 -7.23
N GLU A 151 -3.76 -11.82 -7.56
CA GLU A 151 -4.95 -11.37 -6.83
C GLU A 151 -5.14 -12.02 -5.45
N GLU A 152 -4.47 -13.16 -5.21
CA GLU A 152 -4.50 -13.89 -3.93
C GLU A 152 -3.26 -13.62 -3.06
N GLN A 153 -2.31 -12.79 -3.54
CA GLN A 153 -1.07 -12.46 -2.81
C GLN A 153 -1.24 -11.37 -1.76
N TYR A 154 -2.46 -10.86 -1.62
CA TYR A 154 -2.88 -9.95 -0.56
C TYR A 154 -4.33 -10.28 -0.22
N LEU A 155 -4.80 -9.76 0.92
CA LEU A 155 -6.18 -9.96 1.35
C LEU A 155 -7.01 -8.71 1.08
N GLN A 156 -8.28 -8.92 0.76
CA GLN A 156 -9.23 -7.86 0.42
C GLN A 156 -10.56 -8.10 1.15
N PHE A 157 -11.01 -7.15 1.98
CA PHE A 157 -12.24 -7.25 2.80
C PHE A 157 -13.14 -6.03 2.67
N PRO A 158 -14.47 -6.17 2.58
CA PRO A 158 -15.38 -5.06 2.84
C PRO A 158 -15.00 -4.37 4.16
N ALA A 159 -14.89 -3.04 4.16
CA ALA A 159 -14.35 -2.31 5.31
C ALA A 159 -15.23 -2.46 6.55
N ASP A 160 -16.54 -2.61 6.36
CA ASP A 160 -17.58 -2.83 7.37
C ASP A 160 -17.70 -4.27 7.84
N MET A 161 -16.97 -5.21 7.22
CA MET A 161 -16.91 -6.60 7.69
C MET A 161 -16.40 -6.65 9.12
N ASN A 162 -17.03 -7.51 9.92
CA ASN A 162 -16.68 -7.75 11.30
C ASN A 162 -15.17 -8.09 11.44
N PRO A 163 -14.44 -7.46 12.39
CA PRO A 163 -13.01 -7.68 12.56
C PRO A 163 -12.62 -9.14 12.84
N GLU A 164 -13.38 -9.85 13.69
CA GLU A 164 -13.11 -11.25 14.00
C GLU A 164 -13.21 -12.14 12.75
N VAL A 165 -14.18 -11.88 11.88
CA VAL A 165 -14.32 -12.58 10.60
C VAL A 165 -13.14 -12.30 9.66
N LYS A 166 -12.65 -11.05 9.60
CA LYS A 166 -11.44 -10.71 8.82
C LYS A 166 -10.23 -11.48 9.33
N ASP A 167 -10.09 -11.62 10.64
CA ASP A 167 -8.97 -12.33 11.26
C ASP A 167 -9.06 -13.84 11.02
N GLU A 168 -10.26 -14.43 11.09
CA GLU A 168 -10.46 -15.84 10.70
C GLU A 168 -10.06 -16.11 9.25
N ILE A 169 -10.43 -15.23 8.31
CA ILE A 169 -10.05 -15.35 6.90
C ILE A 169 -8.52 -15.18 6.76
N THR A 170 -7.93 -14.21 7.46
CA THR A 170 -6.48 -13.98 7.45
C THR A 170 -5.73 -15.23 7.95
N ILE A 171 -6.19 -15.84 9.04
CA ILE A 171 -5.64 -17.08 9.60
C ILE A 171 -5.76 -18.24 8.59
N LYS A 172 -6.92 -18.40 7.94
CA LYS A 172 -7.12 -19.44 6.91
C LYS A 172 -6.16 -19.24 5.72
N TRP A 173 -5.96 -18.01 5.30
CA TRP A 173 -5.03 -17.67 4.22
C TRP A 173 -3.57 -18.00 4.59
N ILE A 174 -3.14 -17.66 5.82
CA ILE A 174 -1.81 -18.04 6.34
C ILE A 174 -1.64 -19.57 6.38
N LYS A 175 -2.64 -20.30 6.89
CA LYS A 175 -2.60 -21.77 6.93
C LYS A 175 -2.44 -22.38 5.53
N ARG A 176 -3.19 -21.87 4.56
CA ARG A 176 -3.06 -22.29 3.15
C ARG A 176 -1.63 -22.09 2.65
N LEU A 177 -1.02 -20.92 2.89
CA LEU A 177 0.38 -20.68 2.51
C LEU A 177 1.35 -21.69 3.13
N ILE A 178 1.18 -22.01 4.42
CA ILE A 178 2.03 -22.98 5.13
C ILE A 178 1.89 -24.40 4.54
N GLU A 179 0.69 -24.76 4.08
CA GLU A 179 0.36 -26.08 3.54
C GLU A 179 0.78 -26.27 2.07
N MET A 180 1.13 -25.19 1.34
CA MET A 180 1.55 -25.19 -0.08
C MET A 180 2.94 -25.81 -0.36
N LYS A 181 3.36 -26.79 0.44
CA LYS A 181 4.67 -27.45 0.32
C LYS A 181 4.91 -28.03 -1.08
#